data_AF-A0A950DS60-F1
#
_entry.id   AF-A0A950DS60-F1
#
_cell.length_a   1.000
_cell.length_b   1.000
_cell.length_c   1.000
_cell.angle_alpha   90.00
_cell.angle_beta   90.00
_cell.angle_gamma   90.00
#
_symmetry.space_group_name_H-M   'P 1'
#
loop_
_entity.id
_entity.type
_entity.pdbx_description
1 polymer ?
#
loop_
_entity_poly.entity_id
_entity_poly.type
_entity_poly.pdbx_seq_one_letter_code
_entity_poly.pdbx_strand_id
1 'polypeptide(L)'
;PRRAWRLAAICTLASVAGGLLGYAIGYFLFDAIGRPVLEFYQAMDRYDALKAGFLEWGVWIIILKGMTPIPYKLITIASGVAQFDLVAFVGASIISRSLRFFLVAALLYWFGDAARDFIERRLMLITTATAVGVVGGFLVLRFM
;
A
#
# COMPACT_ATOMS: atom_id res chain seq x y z
N PRO A 1 -0.48 14.17 -23.12
CA PRO A 1 0.55 14.80 -22.27
C PRO A 1 0.00 15.66 -21.11
N ARG A 2 -0.66 16.82 -21.34
CA ARG A 2 -1.07 17.76 -20.26
C ARG A 2 -2.04 17.19 -19.21
N ARG A 3 -2.88 16.21 -19.57
CA ARG A 3 -3.84 15.56 -18.64
C ARG A 3 -3.16 14.59 -17.65
N ALA A 4 -1.96 14.10 -17.94
CA ALA A 4 -1.28 13.08 -17.13
C ALA A 4 -1.00 13.57 -15.70
N TRP A 5 -0.51 14.79 -15.55
CA TRP A 5 -0.26 15.42 -14.25
C TRP A 5 -1.53 15.60 -13.42
N ARG A 6 -2.63 16.02 -14.07
CA ARG A 6 -3.94 16.16 -13.40
C ARG A 6 -4.49 14.81 -12.93
N LEU A 7 -4.36 13.77 -13.77
CA LEU A 7 -4.77 12.42 -13.41
C LEU A 7 -3.91 11.86 -12.26
N ALA A 8 -2.60 12.10 -12.26
CA ALA A 8 -1.71 11.71 -11.16
C ALA A 8 -2.11 12.36 -9.83
N ALA A 9 -2.47 13.65 -9.85
CA ALA A 9 -2.99 14.35 -8.68
C ALA A 9 -4.30 13.74 -8.16
N ILE A 10 -5.27 13.48 -9.05
CA ILE A 10 -6.54 12.84 -8.69
C ILE A 10 -6.29 11.44 -8.10
N CYS A 11 -5.44 10.62 -8.73
CA CYS A 11 -5.07 9.29 -8.24
C CYS A 11 -4.41 9.36 -6.86
N THR A 12 -3.57 10.36 -6.62
CA THR A 12 -2.92 10.59 -5.32
C THR A 12 -3.97 10.85 -4.26
N LEU A 13 -4.85 11.84 -4.48
CA LEU A 13 -5.90 12.21 -3.53
C LEU A 13 -6.86 11.05 -3.26
N ALA A 14 -7.36 10.39 -4.31
CA ALA A 14 -8.24 9.24 -4.18
C ALA A 14 -7.55 8.08 -3.45
N SER A 15 -6.26 7.84 -3.72
CA SER A 15 -5.52 6.79 -3.03
C SER A 15 -5.25 7.11 -1.56
N VAL A 16 -5.00 8.37 -1.20
CA VAL A 16 -4.82 8.80 0.20
C VAL A 16 -6.16 8.71 0.93
N ALA A 17 -7.26 9.12 0.30
CA ALA A 17 -8.61 8.95 0.85
C ALA A 17 -8.94 7.47 1.11
N GLY A 18 -8.66 6.58 0.16
CA GLY A 18 -8.79 5.14 0.39
C GLY A 18 -7.84 4.61 1.47
N GLY A 19 -6.68 5.23 1.64
CA GLY A 19 -5.75 4.93 2.73
C GLY A 19 -6.28 5.33 4.10
N LEU A 20 -6.98 6.46 4.20
CA LEU A 20 -7.68 6.88 5.42
C LEU A 20 -8.79 5.89 5.80
N LEU A 21 -9.52 5.35 4.82
CA LEU A 21 -10.48 4.27 5.09
C LEU A 21 -9.78 3.02 5.62
N GLY A 22 -8.65 2.63 5.02
CA GLY A 22 -7.83 1.51 5.53
C GLY A 22 -7.33 1.74 6.96
N TYR A 23 -6.86 2.96 7.25
CA TYR A 23 -6.47 3.36 8.60
C TYR A 23 -7.64 3.26 9.58
N ALA A 24 -8.81 3.78 9.21
CA ALA A 24 -10.02 3.70 10.04
C ALA A 24 -10.45 2.26 10.32
N ILE A 25 -10.38 1.38 9.31
CA ILE A 25 -10.63 -0.06 9.50
C ILE A 25 -9.65 -0.62 10.53
N GLY A 26 -8.35 -0.37 10.35
CA GLY A 26 -7.33 -0.84 11.28
C GLY A 26 -7.51 -0.28 12.69
N TYR A 27 -7.93 0.97 12.83
CA TYR A 27 -8.07 1.63 14.13
C TYR A 27 -9.34 1.17 14.88
N PHE A 28 -10.50 1.17 14.22
CA PHE A 28 -11.79 0.91 14.88
C PHE A 28 -12.16 -0.57 14.97
N LEU A 29 -11.74 -1.40 14.02
CA LEU A 29 -12.09 -2.84 14.02
C LEU A 29 -11.01 -3.68 14.72
N PHE A 30 -9.91 -3.09 15.20
CA PHE A 30 -8.86 -3.87 15.85
C PHE A 30 -9.35 -4.54 17.13
N ASP A 31 -9.95 -3.80 18.06
CA ASP A 31 -10.35 -4.40 19.34
C ASP A 31 -11.47 -5.45 19.17
N ALA A 32 -12.40 -5.21 18.25
CA ALA A 32 -13.54 -6.10 18.01
C ALA A 32 -13.19 -7.33 17.16
N ILE A 33 -12.24 -7.22 16.22
CA ILE A 33 -11.94 -8.28 15.23
C ILE A 33 -10.45 -8.62 15.24
N GLY A 34 -9.58 -7.61 15.14
CA GLY A 34 -8.13 -7.81 15.04
C GLY A 34 -7.52 -8.53 16.24
N ARG A 35 -7.85 -8.10 17.47
CA ARG A 35 -7.32 -8.67 18.71
C ARG A 35 -7.75 -10.12 18.94
N PRO A 36 -9.04 -10.49 18.84
CA PRO A 36 -9.46 -11.90 18.92
C PRO A 36 -8.78 -12.79 17.86
N VAL A 37 -8.61 -12.28 16.63
CA VAL A 37 -7.92 -13.02 15.57
C VAL A 37 -6.45 -13.24 15.92
N LEU A 38 -5.74 -12.21 16.36
CA LEU A 38 -4.32 -12.34 16.73
C LEU A 38 -4.13 -13.24 17.96
N GLU A 39 -5.00 -13.17 18.95
CA GLU A 39 -4.98 -14.07 20.11
C GLU A 39 -5.21 -15.52 19.71
N PHE A 40 -6.18 -15.76 18.82
CA PHE A 40 -6.44 -17.11 18.27
C PHE A 40 -5.21 -17.71 17.58
N TYR A 41 -4.47 -16.89 16.82
CA TYR A 41 -3.22 -17.29 16.18
C TYR A 41 -1.97 -17.18 17.08
N GLN A 42 -2.13 -16.85 18.37
CA GLN A 42 -1.02 -16.60 19.32
C GLN A 42 0.02 -15.60 18.78
N ALA A 43 -0.44 -14.60 18.03
CA ALA A 43 0.40 -13.65 17.29
C ALA A 43 0.46 -12.25 17.93
N MET A 44 0.11 -12.14 19.22
CA MET A 44 0.15 -10.85 19.94
C MET A 44 1.56 -10.26 20.00
N ASP A 45 2.60 -11.09 20.14
CA ASP A 45 4.00 -10.63 20.08
C ASP A 45 4.34 -9.93 18.76
N ARG A 46 3.73 -10.38 17.65
CA ARG A 46 3.92 -9.75 16.33
C ARG A 46 3.25 -8.38 16.26
N TYR A 47 2.14 -8.20 16.96
CA TYR A 47 1.47 -6.91 17.07
C TYR A 47 2.32 -5.92 17.88
N ASP A 48 2.90 -6.34 19.00
CA ASP A 48 3.78 -5.49 19.79
C ASP A 48 5.04 -5.09 19.01
N ALA A 49 5.64 -6.04 18.29
CA ALA A 49 6.77 -5.76 17.39
C ALA A 49 6.37 -4.80 16.25
N LEU A 50 5.17 -4.95 15.69
CA LEU A 50 4.64 -4.03 14.68
C LEU A 50 4.47 -2.61 15.24
N LYS A 51 3.90 -2.47 16.44
CA LYS A 51 3.77 -1.18 17.12
C LYS A 51 5.11 -0.52 17.38
N ALA A 52 6.08 -1.26 17.93
CA ALA A 52 7.43 -0.76 18.16
C ALA A 52 8.09 -0.30 16.86
N GLY A 53 7.97 -1.07 15.77
CA GLY A 53 8.49 -0.69 14.47
C GLY A 53 7.85 0.58 13.89
N PHE A 54 6.53 0.77 14.09
CA PHE A 54 5.87 2.01 13.67
C PHE A 54 6.25 3.22 14.54
N LEU A 55 6.49 3.01 15.83
CA LEU A 55 6.96 4.08 16.73
C LEU A 55 8.32 4.63 16.27
N GLU A 56 9.24 3.75 15.89
CA GLU A 56 10.60 4.13 15.52
C GLU A 56 10.73 4.54 14.04
N TRP A 57 10.08 3.80 13.13
CA TRP A 57 10.30 3.92 11.68
C TRP A 57 9.03 4.21 10.88
N GLY A 58 7.89 4.53 11.51
CA GLY A 58 6.57 4.55 10.87
C GLY A 58 6.48 5.38 9.57
N VAL A 59 7.07 6.59 9.56
CA VAL A 59 7.12 7.44 8.35
C VAL A 59 7.89 6.75 7.22
N TRP A 60 9.07 6.20 7.52
CA TRP A 60 9.90 5.51 6.53
C TRP A 60 9.27 4.22 6.03
N ILE A 61 8.62 3.47 6.92
CA ILE A 61 7.85 2.27 6.57
C ILE A 61 6.79 2.64 5.50
N ILE A 62 6.02 3.71 5.72
CA ILE A 62 4.96 4.12 4.80
C ILE A 62 5.53 4.60 3.46
N ILE A 63 6.60 5.40 3.49
CA ILE A 63 7.22 5.92 2.26
C ILE A 63 7.82 4.79 1.45
N LEU A 64 8.75 4.02 2.04
CA LEU A 64 9.52 2.99 1.36
C LEU A 64 8.66 1.80 0.97
N LYS A 65 7.92 1.20 1.91
CA LYS A 65 7.06 0.05 1.57
C LYS A 65 5.88 0.46 0.69
N GLY A 66 5.47 1.72 0.73
CA GLY A 66 4.47 2.22 -0.19
C GLY A 66 4.96 2.28 -1.65
N MET A 67 6.27 2.40 -1.87
CA MET A 67 6.89 2.39 -3.19
C MET A 67 7.20 0.99 -3.71
N THR A 68 7.33 0.00 -2.84
CA THR A 68 7.59 -1.40 -3.24
C THR A 68 6.33 -2.05 -3.86
N PRO A 69 6.45 -3.27 -4.42
CA PRO A 69 5.28 -4.06 -4.85
C PRO A 69 4.34 -4.48 -3.70
N ILE A 70 4.64 -4.12 -2.45
CA ILE A 70 3.75 -4.39 -1.31
C ILE A 70 2.45 -3.60 -1.47
N PRO A 71 1.27 -4.24 -1.29
CA PRO A 71 -0.01 -3.54 -1.36
C PRO A 71 -0.11 -2.43 -0.32
N TYR A 72 -0.21 -1.18 -0.77
CA TYR A 72 -0.30 -0.02 0.12
C TYR A 72 -1.44 -0.11 1.14
N LYS A 73 -2.56 -0.74 0.78
CA LYS A 73 -3.73 -0.84 1.65
C LYS A 73 -3.46 -1.71 2.89
N LEU A 74 -2.55 -2.69 2.77
CA LEU A 74 -2.09 -3.46 3.94
C LEU A 74 -1.32 -2.57 4.91
N ILE A 75 -0.47 -1.68 4.38
CA ILE A 75 0.28 -0.72 5.20
C ILE A 75 -0.69 0.24 5.91
N THR A 76 -1.72 0.73 5.21
CA THR A 76 -2.68 1.67 5.81
C THR A 76 -3.50 1.02 6.93
N ILE A 77 -3.91 -0.25 6.76
CA ILE A 77 -4.59 -1.00 7.83
C ILE A 77 -3.62 -1.23 9.00
N ALA A 78 -2.38 -1.65 8.72
CA ALA A 78 -1.37 -1.82 9.75
C ALA A 78 -1.07 -0.54 10.53
N SER A 79 -1.05 0.63 9.86
CA SER A 79 -0.90 1.93 10.53
C SER A 79 -2.07 2.23 11.46
N GLY A 80 -3.30 1.88 11.07
CA GLY A 80 -4.48 1.99 11.92
C GLY A 80 -4.42 1.07 13.13
N VAL A 81 -4.04 -0.20 12.92
CA VAL A 81 -3.84 -1.19 13.99
C VAL A 81 -2.75 -0.74 14.97
N ALA A 82 -1.66 -0.17 14.45
CA ALA A 82 -0.58 0.39 15.27
C ALA A 82 -0.97 1.68 15.99
N GLN A 83 -2.12 2.28 15.66
CA GLN A 83 -2.55 3.61 16.11
C GLN A 83 -1.48 4.68 15.83
N PHE A 84 -0.84 4.59 14.67
CA PHE A 84 0.23 5.49 14.26
C PHE A 84 -0.30 6.92 14.04
N ASP A 85 0.50 7.95 14.33
CA ASP A 85 0.07 9.35 14.22
C ASP A 85 -0.56 9.65 12.85
N LEU A 86 -1.79 10.17 12.88
CA LEU A 86 -2.61 10.35 11.67
C LEU A 86 -2.02 11.41 10.74
N VAL A 87 -1.41 12.47 11.30
CA VAL A 87 -0.81 13.55 10.52
C VAL A 87 0.43 13.05 9.79
N ALA A 88 1.31 12.35 10.50
CA ALA A 88 2.49 11.69 9.96
C ALA A 88 2.09 10.64 8.90
N PHE A 89 1.04 9.85 9.17
CA PHE A 89 0.49 8.90 8.22
C PHE A 89 0.04 9.56 6.92
N VAL A 90 -0.75 10.64 7.00
CA VAL A 90 -1.26 11.36 5.83
C VAL A 90 -0.10 11.99 5.05
N GLY A 91 0.84 12.64 5.74
CA GLY A 91 2.02 13.24 5.11
C GLY A 91 2.87 12.20 4.37
N ALA A 92 3.23 11.11 5.04
CA ALA A 92 3.99 10.01 4.46
C ALA A 92 3.24 9.34 3.29
N SER A 93 1.92 9.20 3.42
CA SER A 93 1.05 8.67 2.36
C SER A 93 1.03 9.56 1.13
N ILE A 94 0.86 10.87 1.29
CA ILE A 94 0.90 11.84 0.18
C ILE A 94 2.23 11.74 -0.54
N ILE A 95 3.35 11.74 0.18
CA ILE A 95 4.69 11.63 -0.41
C ILE A 95 4.81 10.33 -1.22
N SER A 96 4.52 9.19 -0.59
CA SER A 96 4.61 7.86 -1.21
C SER A 96 3.72 7.72 -2.44
N ARG A 97 2.45 8.17 -2.35
CA ARG A 97 1.46 8.08 -3.43
C ARG A 97 1.80 9.01 -4.58
N SER A 98 2.16 10.26 -4.27
CA SER A 98 2.53 11.25 -5.29
C SER A 98 3.72 10.74 -6.07
N LEU A 99 4.77 10.29 -5.39
CA LEU A 99 5.96 9.78 -6.06
C LEU A 99 5.62 8.64 -7.03
N ARG A 100 4.82 7.66 -6.60
CA ARG A 100 4.41 6.55 -7.47
C ARG A 100 3.63 7.01 -8.70
N PHE A 101 2.57 7.79 -8.52
CA PHE A 101 1.68 8.17 -9.63
C PHE A 101 2.30 9.22 -10.55
N PHE A 102 3.07 10.16 -9.99
CA PHE A 102 3.79 11.16 -10.79
C PHE A 102 4.97 10.54 -11.54
N LEU A 103 5.66 9.54 -10.99
CA LEU A 103 6.67 8.79 -11.76
C LEU A 103 6.05 8.08 -12.97
N VAL A 104 4.91 7.42 -12.79
CA VAL A 104 4.19 6.78 -13.90
C VAL A 104 3.73 7.83 -14.92
N ALA A 105 3.18 8.96 -14.46
CA ALA A 105 2.75 10.04 -15.35
C ALA A 105 3.92 10.68 -16.11
N ALA A 106 5.07 10.87 -15.46
CA ALA A 106 6.28 11.40 -16.08
C ALA A 106 6.83 10.43 -17.14
N LEU A 107 6.86 9.13 -16.83
CA LEU A 107 7.28 8.10 -17.77
C LEU A 107 6.38 8.08 -19.02
N LEU A 108 5.05 8.14 -18.84
CA LEU A 108 4.10 8.23 -19.95
C LEU A 108 4.20 9.56 -20.70
N TYR A 109 4.60 10.65 -20.03
CA TYR A 109 4.74 11.95 -20.65
C TYR A 109 5.97 12.01 -21.58
N TRP A 110 7.08 11.36 -21.20
CA TRP A 110 8.31 11.32 -22.01
C TRP A 110 8.36 10.17 -23.02
N PHE A 111 7.84 8.99 -22.68
CA PHE A 111 7.94 7.78 -23.50
C PHE A 111 6.61 7.37 -24.17
N GLY A 112 5.62 8.27 -24.19
CA GLY A 112 4.20 8.02 -24.48
C GLY A 112 3.86 6.90 -25.46
N ASP A 113 4.44 6.89 -26.67
CA ASP A 113 4.13 5.86 -27.67
C ASP A 113 4.80 4.51 -27.37
N ALA A 114 6.06 4.50 -26.93
CA ALA A 114 6.77 3.27 -26.56
C ALA A 114 6.27 2.66 -25.24
N ALA A 115 5.93 3.50 -24.26
CA ALA A 115 5.40 3.06 -22.98
C ALA A 115 3.98 2.50 -23.12
N ARG A 116 3.15 3.08 -23.99
CA ARG A 116 1.82 2.56 -24.29
C ARG A 116 1.90 1.17 -24.93
N ASP A 117 2.77 0.98 -25.92
CA ASP A 117 2.98 -0.31 -26.57
C ASP A 117 3.51 -1.37 -25.60
N PHE A 118 4.43 -1.01 -24.70
CA PHE A 118 4.95 -1.93 -23.68
C PHE A 118 3.87 -2.30 -22.65
N ILE A 119 3.10 -1.33 -22.18
CA ILE A 119 2.03 -1.53 -21.19
C ILE A 119 0.90 -2.35 -21.81
N GLU A 120 0.38 -2.01 -22.99
CA GLU A 120 -0.69 -2.77 -23.65
C GLU A 120 -0.26 -4.22 -23.98
N ARG A 121 0.99 -4.45 -24.41
CA ARG A 121 1.48 -5.82 -24.71
C ARG A 121 1.74 -6.67 -23.46
N ARG A 122 2.08 -6.07 -22.32
CA ARG A 122 2.45 -6.81 -21.10
C ARG A 122 1.46 -6.69 -19.96
N LEU A 123 0.37 -5.93 -20.11
CA LEU A 123 -0.62 -5.74 -19.06
C LEU A 123 -1.18 -7.08 -18.59
N MET A 124 -1.60 -7.93 -19.53
CA MET A 124 -2.12 -9.25 -19.22
C MET A 124 -1.06 -10.08 -18.48
N LEU A 125 0.19 -10.09 -18.95
CA LEU A 125 1.29 -10.81 -18.32
C LEU A 125 1.60 -10.33 -16.88
N ILE A 126 1.69 -9.02 -16.66
CA ILE A 126 1.97 -8.42 -15.35
C ILE A 126 0.80 -8.66 -14.38
N THR A 127 -0.43 -8.53 -14.87
CA THR A 127 -1.63 -8.72 -14.04
C THR A 127 -1.78 -10.20 -13.66
N THR A 128 -1.62 -11.12 -14.62
CA THR A 128 -1.68 -12.56 -14.38
C THR A 128 -0.52 -13.04 -13.50
N ALA A 129 0.71 -12.57 -13.74
CA ALA A 129 1.87 -12.92 -12.89
C ALA A 129 1.70 -12.43 -11.45
N THR A 130 1.15 -11.23 -11.26
CA THR A 130 0.86 -10.69 -9.93
C THR A 130 -0.25 -11.49 -9.24
N ALA A 131 -1.33 -11.81 -9.94
CA ALA A 131 -2.41 -12.63 -9.42
C ALA A 131 -1.91 -14.03 -9.02
N VAL A 132 -1.13 -14.68 -9.89
CA VAL A 132 -0.50 -15.98 -9.62
C VAL A 132 0.49 -15.88 -8.47
N GLY A 133 1.26 -14.81 -8.35
CA GLY A 133 2.19 -14.60 -7.24
C GLY A 133 1.48 -14.44 -5.89
N VAL A 134 0.35 -13.72 -5.85
CA VAL A 134 -0.47 -13.58 -4.64
C VAL A 134 -1.11 -14.91 -4.26
N VAL A 135 -1.75 -15.60 -5.20
CA VAL A 135 -2.38 -16.90 -4.97
C VAL A 135 -1.34 -17.95 -4.59
N GLY A 136 -0.23 -18.01 -5.32
CA GLY A 136 0.89 -18.92 -5.08
C GLY A 136 1.57 -18.66 -3.74
N GLY A 137 1.83 -17.40 -3.39
CA GLY A 137 2.37 -17.03 -2.09
C GLY A 137 1.44 -17.46 -0.94
N PHE A 138 0.14 -17.29 -1.11
CA PHE A 138 -0.85 -17.72 -0.13
C PHE A 138 -0.93 -19.25 -0.01
N LEU A 139 -0.79 -19.98 -1.12
CA LEU A 139 -0.76 -21.44 -1.14
C LEU A 139 0.50 -21.99 -0.47
N VAL A 140 1.67 -21.43 -0.77
CA VAL A 140 2.93 -21.85 -0.13
C VAL A 140 2.88 -21.62 1.37
N LEU A 141 2.39 -20.46 1.83
CA LEU A 141 2.19 -20.17 3.25
C LEU A 141 1.14 -21.05 3.92
N ARG A 142 0.26 -21.71 3.16
CA ARG A 142 -0.75 -22.65 3.67
C ARG A 142 -0.22 -24.08 3.79
N PHE A 143 0.76 -24.45 2.96
CA PHE A 143 1.35 -25.80 2.93
C PHE A 143 2.67 -25.91 3.73
N MET A 144 3.22 -24.78 4.19
CA MET A 144 4.27 -24.70 5.20
C MET A 144 3.66 -24.53 6.60
#